data_AF-A0A9P5UE79-F1
#
_entry.id   AF-A0A9P5UE79-F1
#
_cell.length_a   1.000
_cell.length_b   1.000
_cell.length_c   1.000
_cell.angle_alpha   90.00
_cell.angle_beta   90.00
_cell.angle_gamma   90.00
#
_symmetry.space_group_name_H-M   'P 1'
#
loop_
_entity.id
_entity.type
_entity.pdbx_description
1 polymer ?
#
loop_
_entity_poly.entity_id
_entity_poly.type
_entity_poly.pdbx_seq_one_letter_code
_entity_poly.pdbx_strand_id
1 'polypeptide(L)'
;MSDQAAVGKLNTNVASSGTLFKLVAFSLSLGIVPLASYYASLHFVWDGNSTFAAITAVFAANLVLVIYIVLSILDDRQTQQSSPRLSPPESKKER
;
A
#
# COMPACT_ATOMS: atom_id res chain seq x y z
N MET A 1 -23.26 -12.75 -22.00
CA MET A 1 -22.11 -12.02 -22.58
C MET A 1 -21.91 -10.62 -21.96
N SER A 2 -22.96 -10.02 -21.37
CA SER A 2 -22.91 -8.75 -20.63
C SER A 2 -22.10 -8.82 -19.31
N ASP A 3 -22.14 -9.95 -18.60
CA ASP A 3 -21.44 -10.10 -17.31
C ASP A 3 -19.91 -10.08 -17.46
N GLN A 4 -19.35 -10.66 -18.53
CA GLN A 4 -17.91 -10.62 -18.80
C GLN A 4 -17.40 -9.20 -19.10
N ALA A 5 -18.21 -8.37 -19.76
CA ALA A 5 -17.85 -6.98 -20.05
C ALA A 5 -17.87 -6.09 -18.79
N ALA A 6 -18.77 -6.37 -17.83
CA ALA A 6 -18.80 -5.69 -16.55
C ALA A 6 -17.58 -6.07 -15.67
N VAL A 7 -17.23 -7.36 -15.63
CA VAL A 7 -16.03 -7.85 -14.92
C VAL A 7 -14.74 -7.26 -15.50
N GLY A 8 -14.66 -7.11 -16.84
CA GLY A 8 -13.52 -6.47 -17.50
C GLY A 8 -13.33 -5.00 -17.11
N LYS A 9 -14.42 -4.23 -16.98
CA LYS A 9 -14.37 -2.82 -16.55
C LYS A 9 -14.07 -2.64 -15.06
N LEU A 10 -14.45 -3.61 -14.22
CA LEU A 10 -14.08 -3.63 -12.81
C LEU A 10 -12.58 -3.88 -12.64
N ASN A 11 -11.99 -4.79 -13.41
CA ASN A 11 -10.53 -5.02 -13.38
C ASN A 11 -9.71 -3.78 -13.78
N THR A 12 -10.17 -2.97 -14.74
CA THR A 12 -9.51 -1.70 -15.07
C THR A 12 -9.62 -0.64 -13.97
N ASN A 13 -10.69 -0.67 -13.16
CA ASN A 13 -10.82 0.19 -11.99
C ASN A 13 -10.01 -0.32 -10.79
N VAL A 14 -9.82 -1.63 -10.66
CA VAL A 14 -8.91 -2.23 -9.65
C VAL A 14 -7.44 -1.95 -10.01
N ALA A 15 -7.13 -1.87 -11.30
CA ALA A 15 -5.92 -1.22 -11.81
C ALA A 15 -6.03 0.31 -11.78
N SER A 16 -6.69 0.87 -10.75
CA SER A 16 -6.67 2.31 -10.47
C SER A 16 -5.20 2.76 -10.45
N SER A 17 -4.89 3.80 -11.23
CA SER A 17 -3.53 4.33 -11.35
C SER A 17 -2.90 4.66 -9.98
N GLY A 18 -3.73 4.93 -8.97
CA GLY A 18 -3.32 5.15 -7.60
C GLY A 18 -2.65 3.93 -6.95
N THR A 19 -3.16 2.71 -7.16
CA THR A 19 -2.61 1.49 -6.56
C THR A 19 -1.24 1.17 -7.12
N LEU A 20 -1.09 1.23 -8.45
CA LEU A 20 0.20 1.02 -9.12
C LEU A 20 1.24 2.03 -8.65
N PHE A 21 0.87 3.31 -8.53
CA PHE A 21 1.76 4.33 -8.01
C PHE A 21 2.22 4.04 -6.58
N LYS A 22 1.31 3.62 -5.69
CA LYS A 22 1.65 3.25 -4.31
C LYS A 22 2.57 2.04 -4.22
N LEU A 23 2.38 1.03 -5.06
CA LEU A 23 3.25 -0.14 -5.13
C LEU A 23 4.67 0.24 -5.59
N VAL A 24 4.78 1.09 -6.61
CA VAL A 24 6.07 1.61 -7.09
C VAL A 24 6.75 2.45 -6.00
N ALA A 25 6.02 3.36 -5.36
CA ALA A 25 6.53 4.18 -4.28
C ALA A 25 6.98 3.35 -3.07
N PHE A 26 6.23 2.30 -2.71
CA PHE A 26 6.60 1.36 -1.66
C PHE A 26 7.89 0.61 -2.00
N SER A 27 7.98 0.07 -3.22
CA SER A 27 9.17 -0.64 -3.70
C SER A 27 10.42 0.25 -3.64
N LEU A 28 10.32 1.50 -4.11
CA LEU A 28 11.41 2.47 -4.00
C LEU A 28 11.75 2.77 -2.53
N SER A 29 10.73 2.97 -1.70
CA SER A 29 10.91 3.29 -0.28
C SER A 29 11.64 2.16 0.47
N LEU A 30 11.37 0.90 0.12
CA LEU A 30 12.00 -0.25 0.76
C LEU A 30 13.52 -0.32 0.51
N GLY A 31 13.99 0.24 -0.62
CA GLY A 31 15.42 0.41 -0.87
C GLY A 31 15.96 1.69 -0.26
N ILE A 32 15.35 2.84 -0.61
CA ILE A 32 15.89 4.16 -0.29
C ILE A 32 15.87 4.44 1.21
N VAL A 33 14.76 4.16 1.91
CA VAL A 33 14.61 4.53 3.32
C VAL A 33 15.57 3.76 4.24
N PRO A 34 15.71 2.43 4.15
CA PRO A 34 16.68 1.71 4.97
C PRO A 34 18.13 2.07 4.63
N LEU A 35 18.46 2.26 3.34
CA LEU A 35 19.79 2.68 2.93
C LEU A 35 20.13 4.09 3.44
N ALA A 36 19.21 5.03 3.28
CA ALA A 36 19.37 6.38 3.81
C ALA A 36 19.52 6.34 5.34
N SER A 37 18.70 5.55 6.04
CA SER A 37 18.79 5.37 7.49
C SER A 37 20.13 4.75 7.91
N TYR A 38 20.67 3.81 7.13
CA TYR A 38 22.00 3.22 7.38
C TYR A 38 23.09 4.30 7.33
N TYR A 39 23.23 4.98 6.19
CA TYR A 39 24.31 5.96 6.02
C TYR A 39 24.13 7.17 6.92
N ALA A 40 22.90 7.64 7.14
CA ALA A 40 22.62 8.73 8.07
C ALA A 40 23.00 8.35 9.50
N SER A 41 22.58 7.17 9.98
CA SER A 41 22.92 6.74 11.34
C SER A 41 24.41 6.42 11.50
N LEU A 42 25.06 5.91 10.47
CA LEU A 42 26.50 5.63 10.46
C LEU A 42 27.33 6.90 10.67
N HIS A 43 26.96 8.00 10.01
CA HIS A 43 27.74 9.25 10.03
C HIS A 43 27.34 10.23 11.14
N PHE A 44 26.08 10.23 11.60
CA PHE A 44 25.59 11.24 12.54
C PHE A 44 25.26 10.72 13.94
N VAL A 45 25.03 9.41 14.10
CA VAL A 45 24.55 8.84 15.38
C VAL A 45 25.57 7.91 16.01
N TRP A 46 26.27 7.11 15.20
CA TRP A 46 27.09 6.00 15.69
C TRP A 46 28.58 6.11 15.38
N ASP A 47 29.07 7.27 14.91
CA ASP A 47 30.48 7.57 14.63
C ASP A 47 31.23 6.45 13.85
N GLY A 48 30.59 5.88 12.84
CA GLY A 48 31.17 4.84 12.00
C GLY A 48 30.94 3.40 12.48
N ASN A 49 30.19 3.17 13.56
CA ASN A 49 29.84 1.81 13.97
C ASN A 49 28.75 1.21 13.06
N SER A 50 29.21 0.37 12.12
CA SER A 50 28.36 -0.27 11.11
C SER A 50 27.33 -1.23 11.67
N THR A 51 27.59 -1.86 12.83
CA THR A 51 26.65 -2.80 13.44
C THR A 51 25.40 -2.10 13.94
N PHE A 52 25.55 -0.99 14.69
CA PHE A 52 24.39 -0.23 15.17
C PHE A 52 23.66 0.50 14.05
N ALA A 53 24.38 0.97 13.02
CA ALA A 53 23.78 1.53 11.83
C ALA A 53 22.95 0.49 11.05
N ALA A 54 23.45 -0.74 10.92
CA ALA A 54 22.72 -1.84 10.27
C ALA A 54 21.45 -2.21 11.04
N ILE A 55 21.51 -2.27 12.37
CA ILE A 55 20.33 -2.51 13.22
C ILE A 55 19.29 -1.40 12.98
N THR A 56 19.71 -0.14 12.96
CA THR A 56 18.83 1.01 12.70
C THR A 56 18.16 0.91 11.33
N ALA A 57 18.89 0.49 10.30
CA ALA A 57 18.36 0.29 8.95
C ALA A 57 17.31 -0.84 8.90
N VAL A 58 17.54 -1.96 9.61
CA VAL A 58 16.55 -3.05 9.73
C VAL A 58 15.29 -2.56 10.42
N PHE A 59 15.40 -1.77 11.49
CA PHE A 59 14.24 -1.14 12.12
C PHE A 59 13.49 -0.21 11.15
N ALA A 60 14.22 0.61 10.37
CA ALA A 60 13.62 1.48 9.37
C ALA A 60 12.88 0.70 8.27
N ALA A 61 13.41 -0.44 7.81
CA ALA A 61 12.74 -1.29 6.82
C ALA A 61 11.41 -1.85 7.34
N ASN A 62 11.37 -2.32 8.59
CA ASN A 62 10.15 -2.77 9.23
C ASN A 62 9.14 -1.62 9.41
N LEU A 63 9.62 -0.41 9.70
CA LEU A 63 8.76 0.77 9.79
C LEU A 63 8.10 1.10 8.43
N VAL A 64 8.85 1.03 7.33
CA VAL A 64 8.31 1.21 5.97
C VAL A 64 7.19 0.19 5.68
N LEU A 65 7.38 -1.07 6.07
CA LEU A 65 6.36 -2.12 5.92
C LEU A 65 5.08 -1.74 6.68
N VAL A 66 5.20 -1.33 7.95
CA VAL A 66 4.04 -0.94 8.77
C VAL A 66 3.32 0.26 8.17
N ILE A 67 4.06 1.30 7.73
CA ILE A 67 3.49 2.47 7.08
C ILE A 67 2.69 2.07 5.82
N TYR A 68 3.25 1.18 5.00
CA TYR A 68 2.57 0.70 3.80
C TYR A 68 1.29 -0.07 4.13
N ILE A 69 1.30 -0.93 5.14
CA ILE A 69 0.10 -1.66 5.59
C ILE A 69 -0.99 -0.67 6.02
N VAL A 70 -0.64 0.33 6.84
CA VAL A 70 -1.60 1.34 7.29
C VAL A 70 -2.17 2.15 6.12
N LEU A 71 -1.31 2.61 5.20
CA LEU A 71 -1.74 3.33 4.00
C LEU A 71 -2.66 2.47 3.11
N SER A 72 -2.36 1.18 2.97
CA SER A 72 -3.19 0.25 2.19
C SER A 72 -4.56 0.07 2.83
N ILE A 73 -4.61 -0.11 4.16
CA ILE A 73 -5.89 -0.24 4.88
C ILE A 73 -6.71 1.05 4.76
N LEU A 74 -6.08 2.23 4.87
CA LEU A 74 -6.79 3.51 4.74
C LEU A 74 -7.39 3.68 3.33
N ASP A 75 -6.65 3.27 2.30
CA ASP A 75 -7.10 3.31 0.91
C ASP A 75 -8.28 2.36 0.64
N ASP A 76 -8.22 1.15 1.20
CA ASP A 76 -9.32 0.19 1.12
C ASP A 76 -10.60 0.76 1.74
N ARG A 77 -10.50 1.48 2.86
CA ARG A 77 -11.64 2.13 3.52
C ARG A 77 -12.23 3.25 2.67
N GLN A 78 -11.39 4.08 2.05
CA GLN A 78 -11.84 5.18 1.20
C GLN A 78 -12.57 4.66 -0.06
N THR A 79 -12.07 3.58 -0.65
CA THR A 79 -12.69 2.94 -1.81
C THR A 79 -14.08 2.39 -1.47
N GLN A 80 -14.24 1.78 -0.29
CA GLN A 80 -15.55 1.28 0.18
C GLN A 80 -16.56 2.38 0.48
N GLN A 81 -16.12 3.54 0.98
CA GLN A 81 -17.00 4.68 1.27
C GLN A 81 -17.43 5.45 0.01
N SER A 82 -16.59 5.44 -1.02
CA SER A 82 -16.84 6.14 -2.30
C SER A 82 -17.76 5.38 -3.25
N SER A 83 -18.09 4.13 -2.93
CA SER A 83 -19.10 3.36 -3.65
C SER A 83 -20.49 3.83 -3.17
N PRO A 84 -21.31 4.49 -4.01
CA PRO A 84 -22.68 4.79 -3.64
C PRO A 84 -23.35 3.46 -3.33
N ARG A 85 -23.88 3.31 -2.11
CA ARG A 85 -24.85 2.26 -1.79
C ARG A 85 -26.07 2.48 -2.67
N LEU A 86 -26.06 1.95 -3.89
CA LEU A 86 -27.28 1.50 -4.53
C LEU A 86 -27.76 0.31 -3.68
N SER A 87 -28.68 0.58 -2.79
CA SER A 87 -29.53 -0.41 -2.12
C SER A 87 -30.93 0.21 -2.05
N PRO A 88 -32.05 -0.55 -2.09
CA PRO A 88 -32.17 -1.93 -1.62
C PRO A 88 -33.15 -2.78 -2.51
N PRO A 89 -33.97 -3.74 -2.02
CA PRO A 89 -33.89 -5.16 -2.38
C PRO A 89 -35.24 -5.78 -2.85
N GLU A 90 -35.48 -6.01 -4.14
CA GLU A 90 -36.65 -6.78 -4.61
C GLU A 90 -36.25 -7.59 -5.86
N SER A 91 -36.34 -8.92 -5.87
CA SER A 91 -37.62 -9.61 -5.98
C SER A 91 -37.67 -10.90 -5.17
N LYS A 92 -38.74 -10.96 -4.40
CA LYS A 92 -39.30 -12.10 -3.69
C LYS A 92 -39.84 -13.09 -4.74
N LYS A 93 -39.32 -14.33 -4.73
CA LYS A 93 -40.14 -15.55 -4.84
C LYS A 93 -41.16 -15.62 -6.01
N GLU A 94 -40.76 -16.20 -7.13
CA GLU A 94 -41.64 -16.95 -8.05
C GLU A 94 -40.93 -18.28 -8.28
N ARG A 95 -41.23 -19.38 -7.57
CA ARG A 95 -42.40 -20.28 -7.64
C ARG A 95 -42.99 -20.47 -9.02
#